data_AF-A0A107ZKN4-F1
#
_entry.id   AF-A0A107ZKN4-F1
#
_cell.length_a   1.000
_cell.length_b   1.000
_cell.length_c   1.000
_cell.angle_alpha   90.00
_cell.angle_beta   90.00
_cell.angle_gamma   90.00
#
_symmetry.space_group_name_H-M   'P 1'
#
loop_
_entity.id
_entity.type
_entity.pdbx_description
1 polymer ?
#
loop_
_entity_poly.entity_id
_entity_poly.type
_entity_poly.pdbx_seq_one_letter_code
_entity_poly.pdbx_strand_id
1 'polypeptide(L)'
;MVDDLPSDEARAIIALIKFGEPGEWDWSPELWGTANCAFGVTDHDGKRIQGVTADLLVKYGQRPPSSHFLFTIYKQEFKARRRVYQLDLLQNGRKKVDPHRVSHEHIGRDRVPGEAAWQQYSYEDALKLFCTRTNLTLSGELPDPYVLQLL
;
A
#
# COMPACT_ATOMS: atom_id res chain seq x y z
N MET A 1 13.43 9.57 6.65
CA MET A 1 13.96 8.43 5.89
C MET A 1 13.21 7.21 6.41
N VAL A 2 12.37 6.58 5.59
CA VAL A 2 11.73 5.32 6.00
C VAL A 2 12.83 4.26 5.99
N ASP A 3 13.00 3.55 7.09
CA ASP A 3 14.02 2.50 7.20
C ASP A 3 13.49 1.23 6.54
N ASP A 4 14.27 0.64 5.65
CA ASP A 4 13.90 -0.56 4.90
C ASP A 4 14.49 -1.80 5.57
N LEU A 5 13.69 -2.87 5.67
CA LEU A 5 14.22 -4.19 6.05
C LEU A 5 15.22 -4.71 5.00
N PRO A 6 16.18 -5.56 5.40
CA PRO A 6 16.89 -6.42 4.45
C PRO A 6 15.91 -7.19 3.55
N SER A 7 16.25 -7.34 2.28
CA SER A 7 15.32 -7.84 1.26
C SER A 7 14.92 -9.31 1.48
N ASP A 8 15.80 -10.12 2.07
CA ASP A 8 15.53 -11.50 2.47
C ASP A 8 14.54 -11.59 3.64
N GLU A 9 14.72 -10.78 4.68
CA GLU A 9 13.78 -10.67 5.80
C GLU A 9 12.41 -10.17 5.32
N ALA A 10 12.41 -9.16 4.45
CA ALA A 10 11.19 -8.66 3.83
C ALA A 10 10.46 -9.75 3.05
N ARG A 11 11.20 -10.54 2.24
CA ARG A 11 10.66 -11.69 1.49
C ARG A 11 10.05 -12.75 2.38
N ALA A 12 10.67 -13.04 3.52
CA ALA A 12 10.11 -13.98 4.48
C ALA A 12 8.77 -13.47 5.05
N ILE A 13 8.66 -12.19 5.37
CA ILE A 13 7.42 -11.61 5.92
C ILE A 13 6.33 -11.54 4.85
N ILE A 14 6.61 -11.11 3.62
CA ILE A 14 5.59 -11.07 2.55
C ILE A 14 5.05 -12.46 2.22
N ALA A 15 5.86 -13.52 2.35
CA ALA A 15 5.45 -14.90 2.07
C ALA A 15 4.46 -15.46 3.11
N LEU A 16 4.45 -14.94 4.34
CA LEU A 16 3.50 -15.37 5.37
C LEU A 16 2.06 -15.15 4.89
N ILE A 17 1.19 -16.15 5.06
CA ILE A 17 -0.26 -15.95 4.89
C ILE A 17 -0.73 -15.03 6.00
N LYS A 18 -1.42 -13.95 5.64
CA LYS A 18 -1.90 -12.94 6.58
C LYS A 18 -3.36 -12.62 6.30
N PHE A 19 -4.07 -12.24 7.35
CA PHE A 19 -5.42 -11.72 7.28
C PHE A 19 -5.45 -10.31 7.86
N GLY A 20 -6.30 -9.45 7.33
CA GLY A 20 -6.45 -8.08 7.79
C GLY A 20 -7.91 -7.68 7.82
N GLU A 21 -8.29 -6.99 8.88
CA GLU A 21 -9.60 -6.37 9.01
C GLU A 21 -9.40 -4.85 8.89
N PRO A 22 -9.56 -4.29 7.68
CA PRO A 22 -9.41 -2.85 7.48
C PRO A 22 -10.55 -2.12 8.20
N GLY A 23 -10.20 -1.03 8.87
CA GLY A 23 -11.17 -0.10 9.45
C GLY A 23 -11.66 0.92 8.42
N GLU A 24 -12.29 1.99 8.91
CA GLU A 24 -12.71 3.10 8.07
C GLU A 24 -11.52 3.91 7.53
N TRP A 25 -11.76 4.63 6.43
CA TRP A 25 -10.80 5.57 5.88
C TRP A 25 -10.73 6.83 6.73
N ASP A 26 -9.53 7.15 7.21
CA ASP A 26 -9.22 8.41 7.90
C ASP A 26 -8.77 9.46 6.87
N TRP A 27 -9.57 10.52 6.71
CA TRP A 27 -9.29 11.60 5.76
C TRP A 27 -8.35 12.63 6.38
N SER A 28 -7.27 12.95 5.67
CA SER A 28 -6.34 13.95 6.14
C SER A 28 -6.99 15.35 6.13
N PRO A 29 -7.00 16.08 7.27
CA PRO A 29 -7.48 17.45 7.30
C PRO A 29 -6.49 18.44 6.66
N GLU A 30 -5.22 18.06 6.57
CA GLU A 30 -4.13 18.90 6.05
C GLU A 30 -3.87 18.67 4.56
N LEU A 31 -4.06 17.44 4.09
CA LEU A 31 -3.77 17.03 2.72
C LEU A 31 -5.05 16.68 1.97
N TRP A 32 -5.58 17.67 1.26
CA TRP A 32 -6.79 17.50 0.45
C TRP A 32 -6.72 16.26 -0.45
N GLY A 33 -7.83 15.50 -0.47
CA GLY A 33 -7.98 14.30 -1.29
C GLY A 33 -7.13 13.12 -0.84
N THR A 34 -6.57 13.15 0.37
CA THR A 34 -5.75 12.06 0.92
C THR A 34 -6.51 11.32 2.01
N ALA A 35 -6.57 9.99 1.92
CA ALA A 35 -7.13 9.14 2.96
C ALA A 35 -6.16 8.01 3.32
N ASN A 36 -6.24 7.56 4.56
CA ASN A 36 -5.42 6.49 5.10
C ASN A 36 -6.28 5.42 5.78
N CYS A 37 -5.91 4.16 5.61
CA CYS A 37 -6.46 3.04 6.38
C CYS A 37 -5.28 2.19 6.85
N ALA A 38 -4.99 2.27 8.15
CA ALA A 38 -3.95 1.49 8.80
C ALA A 38 -4.57 0.48 9.76
N PHE A 39 -4.14 -0.76 9.64
CA PHE A 39 -4.56 -1.87 10.49
C PHE A 39 -3.36 -2.78 10.70
N GLY A 40 -3.54 -3.87 11.44
CA GLY A 40 -2.54 -4.92 11.31
C GLY A 40 -3.13 -6.28 11.20
N VAL A 41 -2.22 -7.23 11.13
CA VAL A 41 -2.50 -8.47 10.43
C VAL A 41 -2.40 -9.66 11.37
N THR A 42 -3.20 -10.67 11.10
CA THR A 42 -3.25 -11.93 11.84
C THR A 42 -2.75 -13.07 10.97
N ASP A 43 -2.35 -14.17 11.59
CA ASP A 43 -2.11 -15.45 10.91
C ASP A 43 -3.43 -16.21 10.70
N HIS A 44 -3.33 -17.43 10.16
CA HIS A 44 -4.47 -18.31 9.92
C HIS A 44 -5.25 -18.73 11.18
N ASP A 45 -4.65 -18.66 12.37
CA ASP A 45 -5.33 -18.93 13.64
C ASP A 45 -6.04 -17.68 14.20
N GLY A 46 -5.97 -16.56 13.48
CA GLY A 46 -6.44 -15.26 13.96
C GLY A 46 -5.50 -14.61 14.98
N LYS A 47 -4.29 -15.14 15.20
CA LYS A 47 -3.32 -14.55 16.14
C LYS A 47 -2.61 -13.39 15.47
N ARG A 48 -2.45 -12.29 16.21
CA ARG A 48 -1.73 -11.10 15.73
C ARG A 48 -0.29 -11.46 15.34
N ILE A 49 0.10 -11.14 14.10
CA ILE A 49 1.51 -11.19 13.70
C ILE A 49 2.20 -9.98 14.33
N GLN A 50 2.98 -10.25 15.37
CA GLN A 50 3.54 -9.20 16.22
C GLN A 50 4.37 -8.19 15.42
N GLY A 51 4.07 -6.91 15.63
CA GLY A 51 4.74 -5.80 14.96
C GLY A 51 4.44 -5.64 13.47
N VAL A 52 3.62 -6.48 12.83
CA VAL A 52 3.30 -6.32 11.40
C VAL A 52 2.01 -5.52 11.22
N THR A 53 2.07 -4.47 10.40
CA THR A 53 0.91 -3.63 10.07
C THR A 53 0.81 -3.41 8.56
N ALA A 54 -0.41 -3.21 8.09
CA ALA A 54 -0.69 -2.74 6.74
C ALA A 54 -1.15 -1.28 6.81
N ASP A 55 -0.74 -0.50 5.84
CA ASP A 55 -0.97 0.94 5.78
C ASP A 55 -1.30 1.29 4.33
N LEU A 56 -2.58 1.56 4.08
CA LEU A 56 -3.10 1.87 2.77
C LEU A 56 -3.33 3.37 2.69
N LEU A 57 -2.58 4.06 1.85
CA LEU A 57 -2.75 5.47 1.59
C LEU A 57 -3.20 5.68 0.15
N VAL A 58 -4.19 6.53 -0.02
CA VAL A 58 -4.67 6.97 -1.32
C VAL A 58 -4.65 8.49 -1.40
N LYS A 59 -4.38 9.02 -2.58
CA LYS A 59 -4.45 10.45 -2.85
C LYS A 59 -5.05 10.74 -4.22
N TYR A 60 -6.06 11.59 -4.25
CA TYR A 60 -6.76 12.01 -5.46
C TYR A 60 -6.52 13.48 -5.76
N GLY A 61 -6.02 13.76 -6.97
CA GLY A 61 -5.86 15.09 -7.53
C GLY A 61 -6.97 15.39 -8.54
N GLN A 62 -7.48 16.62 -8.56
CA GLN A 62 -8.63 17.01 -9.37
C GLN A 62 -8.25 17.70 -10.70
N ARG A 63 -7.11 18.40 -10.78
CA ARG A 63 -6.76 19.22 -11.96
C ARG A 63 -5.25 19.28 -12.23
N PRO A 64 -4.71 18.45 -13.14
CA PRO A 64 -5.39 17.37 -13.86
C PRO A 64 -5.79 16.21 -12.93
N PRO A 65 -6.76 15.36 -13.32
CA PRO A 65 -7.07 14.13 -12.59
C PRO A 65 -5.83 13.27 -12.42
N SER A 66 -5.59 12.83 -11.19
CA SER A 66 -4.51 11.90 -10.87
C SER A 66 -4.86 11.11 -9.62
N SER A 67 -4.37 9.89 -9.54
CA SER A 67 -4.49 9.05 -8.35
C SER A 67 -3.11 8.55 -7.93
N HIS A 68 -2.86 8.48 -6.64
CA HIS A 68 -1.67 7.87 -6.06
C HIS A 68 -2.12 6.84 -5.03
N PHE A 69 -1.75 5.59 -5.26
CA PHE A 69 -2.00 4.48 -4.35
C PHE A 69 -0.66 4.06 -3.74
N LEU A 70 -0.52 4.23 -2.43
CA LEU A 70 0.69 3.94 -1.68
C LEU A 70 0.35 2.94 -0.57
N PHE A 71 0.55 1.66 -0.85
CA PHE A 71 0.14 0.57 0.04
C PHE A 71 1.37 -0.11 0.62
N THR A 72 1.45 -0.21 1.93
CA THR A 72 2.70 -0.57 2.61
C THR A 72 2.45 -1.62 3.70
N ILE A 73 3.34 -2.62 3.76
CA ILE A 73 3.50 -3.48 4.94
C ILE A 73 4.70 -2.97 5.73
N TYR A 74 4.50 -2.79 7.03
CA TYR A 74 5.54 -2.41 7.96
C TYR A 74 5.78 -3.51 8.99
N LYS A 75 7.01 -3.54 9.52
CA LYS A 75 7.41 -4.28 10.69
C LYS A 75 7.92 -3.29 11.74
N GLN A 76 7.32 -3.31 12.91
CA GLN A 76 7.84 -2.66 14.10
C GLN A 76 8.96 -3.51 14.68
N GLU A 77 10.17 -2.97 14.71
CA GLU A 77 11.31 -3.53 15.42
C GLU A 77 11.80 -2.51 16.44
N PHE A 78 11.74 -2.87 17.72
CA PHE A 78 12.02 -1.96 18.82
C PHE A 78 11.22 -0.64 18.69
N LYS A 79 11.90 0.48 18.49
CA LYS A 79 11.32 1.83 18.33
C LYS A 79 11.20 2.27 16.87
N ALA A 80 11.59 1.44 15.90
CA ALA A 80 11.58 1.78 14.49
C ALA A 80 10.49 1.03 13.73
N ARG A 81 9.74 1.78 12.90
CA ARG A 81 8.81 1.24 11.93
C ARG A 81 9.58 1.05 10.62
N ARG A 82 9.86 -0.20 10.27
CA ARG A 82 10.65 -0.55 9.08
C ARG A 82 9.73 -1.04 7.97
N ARG A 83 9.97 -0.62 6.74
CA ARG A 83 9.18 -1.01 5.57
C ARG A 83 9.59 -2.41 5.12
N VAL A 84 8.59 -3.28 5.04
CA VAL A 84 8.71 -4.66 4.54
C VAL A 84 8.45 -4.67 3.04
N TYR A 85 7.35 -4.04 2.63
CA TYR A 85 6.92 -3.97 1.24
C TYR A 85 6.16 -2.69 1.00
N GLN A 86 6.31 -2.06 -0.16
CA GLN A 86 5.45 -0.96 -0.57
C GLN A 86 5.14 -1.04 -2.05
N LEU A 87 3.86 -0.93 -2.39
CA LEU A 87 3.40 -0.69 -3.74
C LEU A 87 3.15 0.81 -3.90
N ASP A 88 3.81 1.43 -4.87
CA ASP A 88 3.68 2.85 -5.19
C ASP A 88 3.17 2.98 -6.64
N LEU A 89 1.86 3.21 -6.79
CA LEU A 89 1.22 3.39 -8.09
C LEU A 89 0.78 4.83 -8.27
N LEU A 90 1.34 5.48 -9.29
CA LEU A 90 1.07 6.87 -9.60
C LEU A 90 0.36 6.96 -10.96
N GLN A 91 -0.95 7.16 -10.94
CA GLN A 91 -1.82 7.36 -12.09
C GLN A 91 -1.86 8.85 -12.45
N ASN A 92 -1.23 9.23 -13.56
CA ASN A 92 -1.37 10.58 -14.10
C ASN A 92 -1.39 10.54 -15.63
N GLY A 93 -2.19 11.40 -16.26
CA GLY A 93 -2.29 11.48 -17.72
C GLY A 93 -1.06 12.09 -18.41
N ARG A 94 0.08 12.26 -17.72
CA ARG A 94 1.28 12.92 -18.24
C ARG A 94 2.45 11.95 -18.28
N LYS A 95 3.13 11.90 -19.43
CA LYS A 95 4.38 11.13 -19.61
C LYS A 95 5.41 11.58 -18.57
N LYS A 96 5.86 10.64 -17.73
CA LYS A 96 6.85 10.93 -16.68
C LYS A 96 8.26 10.83 -17.25
N VAL A 97 9.08 11.83 -16.92
CA VAL A 97 10.50 11.92 -17.35
C VAL A 97 11.44 11.32 -16.30
N ASP A 98 10.98 11.19 -15.05
CA ASP A 98 11.79 10.74 -13.91
C ASP A 98 11.46 9.28 -13.53
N PRO A 99 12.44 8.35 -13.59
CA PRO A 99 12.28 6.96 -13.14
C PRO A 99 11.93 6.79 -11.65
N HIS A 100 12.20 7.78 -10.80
CA HIS A 100 11.74 7.77 -9.40
C HIS A 100 10.25 8.07 -9.27
N ARG A 101 9.64 8.62 -10.32
CA ARG A 101 8.21 8.97 -10.37
C ARG A 101 7.38 7.92 -11.10
N VAL A 102 7.98 6.89 -11.69
CA VAL A 102 7.22 5.78 -12.27
C VAL A 102 6.72 4.83 -11.19
N SER A 103 5.60 4.17 -11.44
CA SER A 103 5.05 3.17 -10.52
C SER A 103 6.07 2.05 -10.28
N HIS A 104 6.19 1.60 -9.05
CA HIS A 104 7.20 0.60 -8.64
C HIS A 104 6.79 -0.06 -7.32
N GLU A 105 7.52 -1.11 -6.97
CA GLU A 105 7.42 -1.73 -5.66
C GLU A 105 8.76 -1.71 -4.93
N HIS A 106 8.69 -1.69 -3.60
CA HIS A 106 9.81 -1.92 -2.70
C HIS A 106 9.62 -3.29 -2.03
N ILE A 107 10.67 -4.10 -1.98
CA ILE A 107 10.74 -5.33 -1.20
C ILE A 107 11.94 -5.21 -0.27
N GLY A 108 11.68 -4.72 0.96
CA GLY A 108 12.73 -4.21 1.82
C GLY A 108 13.54 -3.13 1.09
N ARG A 109 14.85 -3.35 0.97
CA ARG A 109 15.78 -2.45 0.27
C ARG A 109 15.73 -2.55 -1.25
N ASP A 110 15.17 -3.63 -1.79
CA ASP A 110 15.08 -3.80 -3.23
C ASP A 110 14.00 -2.86 -3.79
N ARG A 111 14.33 -2.15 -4.87
CA ARG A 111 13.35 -1.39 -5.66
C ARG A 111 13.16 -2.08 -7.01
N VAL A 112 11.93 -2.50 -7.29
CA VAL A 112 11.57 -3.20 -8.52
C VAL A 112 10.68 -2.29 -9.35
N PRO A 113 11.07 -1.94 -10.60
CA PRO A 113 10.23 -1.15 -11.49
C PRO A 113 8.88 -1.82 -11.75
N GLY A 114 7.82 -1.02 -11.76
CA GLY A 114 6.49 -1.51 -12.10
C GLY A 114 6.32 -1.79 -13.59
N GLU A 115 5.34 -2.62 -13.92
CA GLU A 115 4.98 -2.91 -15.30
C GLU A 115 4.27 -1.72 -15.94
N ALA A 116 4.39 -1.57 -17.26
CA ALA A 116 3.75 -0.48 -17.98
C ALA A 116 2.22 -0.46 -17.79
N ALA A 117 1.59 -1.63 -17.67
CA ALA A 117 0.16 -1.78 -17.42
C ALA A 117 -0.29 -1.14 -16.10
N TRP A 118 0.59 -1.00 -15.11
CA TRP A 118 0.26 -0.40 -13.81
C TRP A 118 -0.15 1.07 -13.93
N GLN A 119 0.13 1.74 -15.05
CA GLN A 119 -0.34 3.11 -15.33
C GLN A 119 -1.83 3.23 -15.65
N GLN A 120 -2.53 2.10 -15.73
CA GLN A 120 -3.98 2.06 -15.99
C GLN A 120 -4.73 1.40 -14.84
N TYR A 121 -4.03 1.02 -13.77
CA TYR A 121 -4.64 0.31 -12.65
C TYR A 121 -5.61 1.23 -11.92
N SER A 122 -6.83 0.72 -11.74
CA SER A 122 -7.80 1.28 -10.81
C SER A 122 -7.34 1.08 -9.36
N TYR A 123 -8.08 1.66 -8.42
CA TYR A 123 -7.90 1.37 -6.99
C TYR A 123 -8.03 -0.14 -6.70
N GLU A 124 -9.03 -0.80 -7.30
CA GLU A 124 -9.29 -2.23 -7.11
C GLU A 124 -8.13 -3.09 -7.64
N ASP A 125 -7.59 -2.75 -8.80
CA ASP A 125 -6.42 -3.43 -9.37
C ASP A 125 -5.19 -3.25 -8.47
N ALA A 126 -4.98 -2.03 -7.96
CA ALA A 126 -3.90 -1.72 -7.04
C ALA A 126 -4.01 -2.52 -5.74
N LEU A 127 -5.21 -2.58 -5.16
CA LEU A 127 -5.47 -3.29 -3.92
C LEU A 127 -5.29 -4.80 -4.12
N LYS A 128 -5.84 -5.35 -5.21
CA LYS A 128 -5.67 -6.75 -5.57
C LYS A 128 -4.21 -7.12 -5.79
N LEU A 129 -3.44 -6.27 -6.48
CA LEU A 129 -2.01 -6.46 -6.67
C LEU A 129 -1.27 -6.48 -5.33
N PHE A 130 -1.55 -5.51 -4.45
CA PHE A 130 -0.95 -5.42 -3.12
C PHE A 130 -1.25 -6.67 -2.28
N CYS A 131 -2.52 -7.07 -2.19
CA CYS A 131 -2.94 -8.28 -1.47
C CYS A 131 -2.24 -9.54 -2.02
N THR A 132 -2.14 -9.67 -3.34
CA THR A 132 -1.46 -10.80 -4.00
C THR A 132 0.03 -10.81 -3.69
N ARG A 133 0.73 -9.67 -3.84
CA ARG A 133 2.18 -9.56 -3.60
C ARG A 133 2.56 -9.80 -2.14
N THR A 134 1.65 -9.48 -1.23
CA THR A 134 1.89 -9.55 0.22
C THR A 134 1.18 -10.71 0.89
N ASN A 135 0.57 -11.64 0.15
CA ASN A 135 -0.18 -12.78 0.68
C ASN A 135 -1.16 -12.38 1.81
N LEU A 136 -1.80 -11.22 1.62
CA LEU A 136 -2.75 -10.61 2.55
C LEU A 136 -4.17 -10.83 2.02
N THR A 137 -5.03 -11.39 2.86
CA THR A 137 -6.47 -11.50 2.62
C THR A 137 -7.21 -10.52 3.51
N LEU A 138 -8.09 -9.70 2.94
CA LEU A 138 -8.96 -8.80 3.71
C LEU A 138 -10.23 -9.55 4.12
N SER A 139 -10.68 -9.38 5.36
CA SER A 139 -11.91 -10.02 5.89
C SER A 139 -13.21 -9.41 5.34
N GLY A 140 -13.11 -8.29 4.61
CA GLY A 140 -14.23 -7.60 3.98
C GLY A 140 -13.80 -6.72 2.82
N GLU A 141 -14.77 -6.04 2.22
CA GLU A 141 -14.51 -5.05 1.18
C GLU A 141 -13.93 -3.77 1.79
N LEU A 142 -12.89 -3.23 1.15
CA LEU A 142 -12.40 -1.88 1.43
C LEU A 142 -12.65 -1.04 0.17
N PRO A 143 -13.80 -0.34 0.10
CA PRO A 143 -14.17 0.42 -1.10
C PRO A 143 -13.21 1.58 -1.33
N ASP A 144 -13.15 2.03 -2.59
CA ASP A 144 -12.43 3.24 -2.97
C ASP A 144 -13.02 4.45 -2.19
N PRO A 145 -12.22 5.14 -1.37
CA PRO A 145 -12.72 6.27 -0.59
C PRO A 145 -13.20 7.44 -1.47
N TYR A 146 -12.73 7.56 -2.72
CA TYR A 146 -13.25 8.55 -3.65
C TYR A 146 -14.71 8.30 -4.04
N VAL A 147 -15.11 7.03 -4.18
CA VAL A 147 -16.51 6.67 -4.47
C VAL A 147 -17.41 7.00 -3.29
N LEU A 148 -16.92 6.80 -2.06
CA LEU A 148 -17.66 7.15 -0.84
C LEU A 148 -17.90 8.66 -0.68
N GLN A 149 -17.02 9.53 -1.19
CA GLN A 149 -17.23 10.99 -1.15
C GLN A 149 -18.30 11.49 -2.13
N LEU A 150 -18.70 10.67 -3.11
CA LEU A 150 -19.71 11.04 -4.11
C LEU A 150 -21.13 10.59 -3.72
N LEU A 151 -21.28 9.92 -2.57
CA LEU A 151 -22.54 9.49 -1.97
C LEU A 151 -22.94 10.43 -0.82
#